data_AF-B6DWG0-F1
#
_entry.id   AF-B6DWG0-F1
#
_cell.length_a   1.000
_cell.length_b   1.000
_cell.length_c   1.000
_cell.angle_alpha   90.00
_cell.angle_beta   90.00
_cell.angle_gamma   90.00
#
_symmetry.space_group_name_H-M   'P 1'
#
loop_
_entity.id
_entity.type
_entity.pdbx_description
1 polymer ?
#
loop_
_entity_poly.entity_id
_entity_poly.type
_entity_poly.pdbx_seq_one_letter_code
_entity_poly.pdbx_strand_id
1 'polypeptide(L)'
;KVINYANGNPLVLTFFGCMSRKNPRFREMTFLKLKKYLAHEIHDAVKSTYDSLSSNEKNIFLDIACLFRGENVDCVMHLLEGCGFFPRVEINVLVEKCLVSIAEGRVVMH
;
A
#
# COMPACT_ATOMS: atom_id res chain seq x y z
N LYS A 1 -4.26 17.28 10.74
CA LYS A 1 -2.88 17.06 10.21
C LYS A 1 -2.24 15.78 10.76
N VAL A 2 -2.03 15.65 12.08
CA VAL A 2 -1.43 14.44 12.68
C VAL A 2 -2.30 13.19 12.50
N ILE A 3 -3.62 13.31 12.73
CA ILE A 3 -4.57 12.20 12.57
C ILE A 3 -4.57 11.68 11.13
N ASN A 4 -4.64 12.57 10.14
CA ASN A 4 -4.59 12.21 8.72
C ASN A 4 -3.25 11.56 8.32
N TYR A 5 -2.13 11.98 8.92
CA TYR A 5 -0.82 11.35 8.66
C TYR A 5 -0.71 9.99 9.34
N ALA A 6 -1.27 9.83 10.54
CA ALA A 6 -1.28 8.56 11.24
C ALA A 6 -2.09 7.52 10.49
N ASN A 7 -3.22 7.89 9.88
CA ASN A 7 -4.09 6.99 9.12
C ASN A 7 -4.35 5.64 9.83
N GLY A 8 -4.56 5.68 11.14
CA GLY A 8 -4.75 4.49 11.98
C GLY A 8 -3.47 3.78 12.45
N ASN A 9 -2.28 4.20 12.02
CA ASN A 9 -1.00 3.61 12.42
C ASN A 9 -0.69 3.89 13.92
N PRO A 10 -0.70 2.85 14.79
CA PRO A 10 -0.54 3.03 16.23
C PRO A 10 0.87 3.50 16.63
N LEU A 11 1.90 3.20 15.84
CA LEU A 11 3.26 3.69 16.08
C LEU A 11 3.34 5.22 15.89
N VAL A 12 2.69 5.73 14.84
CA VAL A 12 2.61 7.18 14.59
C VAL A 12 1.82 7.87 15.70
N LEU A 13 0.68 7.32 16.11
CA LEU A 13 -0.13 7.90 17.19
C LEU A 13 0.61 7.93 18.53
N THR A 14 1.26 6.83 18.90
CA THR A 14 2.04 6.72 20.14
C THR A 14 3.21 7.70 20.14
N PHE A 15 3.89 7.84 19.00
CA PHE A 15 4.96 8.82 18.83
C PHE A 15 4.49 10.25 19.11
N PHE A 16 3.35 10.66 18.55
CA PHE A 16 2.81 12.00 18.79
C PHE A 16 2.35 12.21 20.24
N GLY A 17 1.82 11.17 20.90
CA GLY A 17 1.51 11.21 22.33
C GLY A 17 2.74 11.51 23.19
N CYS A 18 3.83 10.77 22.99
CA CYS A 18 5.10 10.96 23.70
C CYS A 18 5.76 12.32 23.42
N MET A 19 5.59 12.83 22.21
CA MET A 19 6.22 14.07 21.76
C MET A 19 5.44 15.33 22.12
N SER A 20 4.22 15.21 22.67
CA SER A 20 3.34 16.35 23.01
C SER A 20 3.99 17.37 23.96
N ARG A 21 4.84 16.91 24.89
CA ARG A 21 5.51 17.75 25.91
C ARG A 21 6.90 18.26 25.51
N LYS A 22 7.37 18.01 24.27
CA LYS A 22 8.73 18.36 23.81
C LYS A 22 8.76 19.70 23.03
N ASN A 23 9.94 20.32 22.94
CA ASN A 23 10.16 21.55 22.16
C ASN A 23 9.75 21.34 20.68
N PRO A 24 9.06 22.31 20.04
CA PRO A 24 8.65 22.24 18.64
C PRO A 24 9.75 21.79 17.65
N ARG A 25 10.97 22.34 17.75
CA ARG A 25 12.08 21.98 16.83
C ARG A 25 12.51 20.52 16.97
N PHE A 26 12.56 20.03 18.21
CA PHE A 26 12.89 18.63 18.48
C PHE A 26 11.78 17.71 17.97
N ARG A 27 10.51 18.11 18.14
CA ARG A 27 9.35 17.37 17.63
C ARG A 27 9.40 17.21 16.11
N GLU A 28 9.67 18.29 15.39
CA GLU A 28 9.74 18.28 13.93
C GLU A 28 10.87 17.38 13.42
N MET A 29 12.07 17.52 14.00
CA MET A 29 13.23 16.71 13.60
C MET A 29 13.00 15.22 13.85
N THR A 30 12.44 14.85 15.00
CA THR A 30 12.14 13.44 15.31
C THR A 30 10.98 12.92 14.46
N PHE A 31 9.99 13.76 14.13
CA PHE A 31 8.91 13.39 13.21
C PHE A 31 9.45 13.07 11.81
N LEU A 32 10.37 13.89 11.28
CA LEU A 32 11.02 13.62 9.99
C LEU A 32 11.81 12.32 10.01
N LYS A 33 12.53 12.03 11.10
CA LYS A 33 13.22 10.74 11.28
C LYS A 33 12.24 9.57 11.29
N LEU A 34 11.14 9.67 12.04
CA LEU A 34 10.10 8.64 12.06
C LEU A 34 9.49 8.42 10.68
N LYS A 35 9.16 9.49 9.96
CA LYS A 35 8.62 9.40 8.60
C LYS A 35 9.57 8.65 7.67
N LYS A 36 10.87 8.94 7.74
CA LYS A 36 11.88 8.25 6.94
C LYS A 36 12.02 6.78 7.31
N TYR A 37 12.03 6.47 8.61
CA TYR A 37 12.10 5.08 9.11
C TYR A 37 10.88 4.26 8.68
N LEU A 38 9.67 4.78 8.91
CA LEU A 38 8.43 4.11 8.51
C LEU A 38 8.35 3.93 6.99
N ALA A 39 8.79 4.91 6.20
CA ALA A 39 8.84 4.77 4.76
C ALA A 39 9.78 3.63 4.32
N HIS A 40 10.91 3.45 5.01
CA HIS A 40 11.83 2.34 4.74
C HIS A 40 11.24 0.99 5.13
N GLU A 41 10.68 0.87 6.33
CA GLU A 41 10.03 -0.36 6.81
C GLU A 41 8.86 -0.79 5.91
N ILE A 42 8.01 0.16 5.52
CA ILE A 42 6.90 -0.10 4.61
C ILE A 42 7.43 -0.52 3.24
N HIS A 43 8.45 0.18 2.73
CA HIS A 43 9.07 -0.18 1.45
C HIS A 43 9.65 -1.60 1.48
N ASP A 44 10.37 -1.98 2.54
CA ASP A 44 10.96 -3.31 2.68
C ASP A 44 9.89 -4.40 2.79
N ALA A 45 8.82 -4.14 3.54
CA ALA A 45 7.71 -5.09 3.69
C ALA A 45 6.97 -5.30 2.35
N VAL A 46 6.65 -4.22 1.64
CA VAL A 46 6.01 -4.28 0.32
C VAL A 46 6.93 -4.96 -0.68
N LYS A 47 8.22 -4.61 -0.68
CA LYS A 47 9.22 -5.21 -1.56
C LYS A 47 9.38 -6.70 -1.31
N SER A 48 9.51 -7.13 -0.05
CA SER A 48 9.61 -8.55 0.30
C SER A 48 8.38 -9.34 -0.18
N THR A 49 7.20 -8.75 -0.02
CA THR A 49 5.94 -9.35 -0.49
C THR A 49 5.88 -9.41 -2.02
N TYR A 50 6.28 -8.34 -2.70
CA TYR A 50 6.37 -8.27 -4.15
C TYR A 50 7.39 -9.28 -4.72
N ASP A 51 8.57 -9.39 -4.11
CA ASP A 51 9.61 -10.31 -4.56
C ASP A 51 9.16 -11.76 -4.49
N SER A 52 8.26 -12.10 -3.55
CA SER A 52 7.64 -13.42 -3.39
C SER A 52 6.60 -13.78 -4.45
N LEU A 53 6.16 -12.83 -5.27
CA LEU A 53 5.14 -13.05 -6.30
C LEU A 53 5.69 -13.85 -7.48
N SER A 54 4.80 -14.63 -8.11
CA SER A 54 5.08 -15.25 -9.42
C SER A 54 5.17 -14.19 -10.53
N SER A 55 5.74 -14.53 -11.69
CA SER A 55 5.89 -13.58 -12.80
C SER A 55 4.55 -13.01 -13.27
N ASN A 56 3.49 -13.81 -13.28
CA ASN A 56 2.15 -13.36 -13.68
C ASN A 56 1.55 -12.39 -12.65
N GLU A 57 1.66 -12.72 -11.36
CA GLU A 57 1.21 -11.85 -10.27
C GLU A 57 1.97 -10.50 -10.29
N LYS A 58 3.28 -10.51 -10.55
CA LYS A 58 4.08 -9.28 -10.68
C LYS A 58 3.58 -8.41 -11.83
N ASN A 59 3.34 -9.00 -13.00
CA ASN A 59 2.82 -8.27 -14.16
C ASN A 59 1.45 -7.64 -13.85
N ILE A 60 0.52 -8.42 -13.30
CA ILE A 60 -0.81 -7.92 -12.94
C ILE A 60 -0.74 -6.82 -11.87
N PHE A 61 0.13 -6.98 -10.86
CA PHE A 61 0.35 -5.94 -9.86
C PHE A 61 0.84 -4.63 -10.50
N LEU A 62 1.79 -4.71 -11.44
CA LEU A 62 2.29 -3.55 -12.16
C LEU A 62 1.23 -2.91 -13.06
N ASP A 63 0.42 -3.71 -13.75
CA ASP A 63 -0.69 -3.22 -14.57
C ASP A 63 -1.72 -2.48 -13.70
N ILE A 64 -2.06 -3.03 -12.53
CA ILE A 64 -2.93 -2.35 -11.56
C ILE A 64 -2.29 -1.04 -11.08
N ALA A 65 -1.02 -1.07 -10.69
CA ALA A 65 -0.33 0.09 -10.14
C ALA A 65 -0.17 1.24 -11.14
N CYS A 66 0.10 0.90 -12.40
CA CYS A 66 0.40 1.87 -13.46
C CYS A 66 -0.86 2.33 -14.20
N LEU A 67 -1.84 1.44 -14.41
CA LEU A 67 -2.93 1.66 -15.37
C LEU A 67 -4.31 1.60 -14.73
N PHE A 68 -4.54 0.70 -13.77
CA PHE A 68 -5.89 0.36 -13.31
C PHE A 68 -6.21 0.74 -11.86
N ARG A 69 -5.41 1.61 -11.25
CA ARG A 69 -5.67 2.08 -9.89
C ARG A 69 -6.99 2.88 -9.82
N GLY A 70 -7.93 2.40 -9.02
CA GLY A 70 -9.25 2.99 -8.83
C GLY A 70 -10.28 2.55 -9.88
N GLU A 71 -9.90 1.70 -10.83
CA GLU A 71 -10.81 1.18 -11.85
C GLU A 71 -11.72 0.10 -11.31
N ASN A 72 -12.86 -0.09 -11.98
CA ASN A 72 -13.83 -1.13 -11.64
C ASN A 72 -13.18 -2.52 -11.82
N VAL A 73 -13.29 -3.37 -10.79
CA VAL A 73 -12.61 -4.66 -10.74
C VAL A 73 -13.02 -5.62 -11.85
N ASP A 74 -14.30 -5.61 -12.25
CA ASP A 74 -14.81 -6.46 -13.33
C ASP A 74 -14.24 -6.01 -14.68
N CYS A 75 -14.13 -4.71 -14.91
CA CYS A 75 -13.47 -4.16 -16.10
C CYS A 75 -12.00 -4.56 -16.18
N VAL A 76 -11.28 -4.48 -15.05
CA VAL A 76 -9.86 -4.87 -14.97
C VAL A 76 -9.69 -6.36 -15.26
N MET A 77 -10.54 -7.22 -14.67
CA MET A 77 -10.54 -8.65 -14.93
C MET A 77 -10.78 -8.94 -16.42
N HIS A 78 -11.79 -8.35 -17.03
CA HIS A 78 -12.07 -8.57 -18.46
C HIS A 78 -10.94 -8.12 -19.39
N LEU A 79 -10.29 -7.00 -19.10
CA LEU A 79 -9.14 -6.53 -19.89
C LEU A 79 -7.95 -7.49 -19.79
N LEU A 80 -7.61 -7.93 -18.57
CA LEU A 80 -6.51 -8.86 -18.33
C LEU A 80 -6.79 -10.25 -18.93
N GLU A 81 -8.04 -10.74 -18.87
CA GLU A 81 -8.47 -11.96 -19.57
C GLU A 81 -8.28 -11.82 -21.08
N GLY A 82 -8.63 -10.66 -21.66
CA GLY A 82 -8.42 -10.36 -23.07
C GLY A 82 -6.93 -10.34 -23.49
N CYS A 83 -6.02 -10.10 -22.53
CA CYS A 83 -4.57 -10.19 -22.71
C CYS A 83 -4.01 -11.60 -22.48
N GLY A 84 -4.86 -12.59 -22.17
CA GLY A 84 -4.46 -13.99 -21.94
C GLY A 84 -4.00 -14.30 -20.50
N PHE A 85 -4.28 -13.40 -19.54
CA PHE A 85 -4.07 -13.68 -18.12
C PHE A 85 -5.28 -14.39 -17.49
N PHE A 86 -5.12 -14.90 -16.26
CA PHE A 86 -6.17 -15.57 -15.49
C PHE A 86 -6.60 -14.77 -14.23
N PRO A 87 -6.81 -13.45 -14.35
CA PRO A 87 -6.67 -12.44 -13.29
C PRO A 87 -7.49 -12.71 -12.01
N ARG A 88 -8.53 -13.53 -12.07
CA ARG A 88 -9.33 -13.90 -10.92
C ARG A 88 -8.51 -14.57 -9.82
N VAL A 89 -7.54 -15.42 -10.19
CA VAL A 89 -6.67 -16.10 -9.21
C VAL A 89 -5.60 -15.14 -8.71
N GLU A 90 -4.90 -14.45 -9.61
CA GLU A 90 -3.79 -13.57 -9.25
C GLU A 90 -4.24 -12.35 -8.46
N ILE A 91 -5.38 -11.71 -8.81
CA ILE A 91 -5.91 -10.59 -8.02
C ILE A 91 -6.27 -11.06 -6.60
N ASN A 92 -6.83 -12.26 -6.44
CA ASN A 92 -7.10 -12.80 -5.10
C ASN A 92 -5.79 -12.98 -4.29
N VAL A 93 -4.73 -13.50 -4.92
CA VAL A 93 -3.41 -13.62 -4.27
C VAL A 93 -2.85 -12.25 -3.87
N LEU A 94 -3.00 -11.23 -4.73
CA LEU A 94 -2.57 -9.87 -4.41
C LEU A 94 -3.36 -9.25 -3.24
N VAL A 95 -4.65 -9.57 -3.12
CA VAL A 95 -5.50 -9.17 -1.97
C VAL A 95 -5.07 -9.89 -0.70
N GLU A 96 -4.85 -11.21 -0.74
CA GLU A 96 -4.37 -12.00 0.40
C GLU A 96 -3.00 -11.53 0.90
N LYS A 97 -2.16 -11.04 -0.01
CA LYS A 97 -0.85 -10.45 0.30
C LYS A 97 -0.90 -8.97 0.66
N CYS A 98 -2.08 -8.38 0.80
CA CYS A 98 -2.29 -6.96 1.14
C CYS A 98 -1.60 -5.96 0.19
N LEU A 99 -1.33 -6.36 -1.05
CA LEU A 99 -0.71 -5.50 -2.06
C LEU A 99 -1.75 -4.65 -2.80
N VAL A 100 -2.97 -5.16 -2.91
CA VAL A 100 -4.15 -4.47 -3.45
C VAL A 100 -5.35 -4.75 -2.54
N SER A 101 -6.35 -3.90 -2.62
CA SER A 101 -7.64 -4.07 -1.93
C SER A 101 -8.78 -3.82 -2.90
N ILE A 102 -9.95 -4.39 -2.64
CA ILE A 102 -11.17 -4.09 -3.40
C ILE A 102 -12.08 -3.25 -2.51
N ALA A 103 -12.36 -2.02 -2.92
CA ALA A 103 -13.23 -1.10 -2.21
C ALA A 103 -14.28 -0.54 -3.19
N GLU A 104 -15.56 -0.67 -2.85
CA GLU A 104 -16.67 -0.20 -3.69
C GLU A 104 -16.63 -0.75 -5.13
N GLY A 105 -16.21 -2.01 -5.28
CA GLY A 105 -16.05 -2.66 -6.58
C GLY A 105 -14.87 -2.12 -7.41
N ARG A 106 -13.93 -1.40 -6.80
CA ARG A 106 -12.74 -0.84 -7.46
C ARG A 106 -11.46 -1.40 -6.87
N VAL A 107 -10.45 -1.57 -7.71
CA VAL A 107 -9.12 -1.99 -7.28
C VAL A 107 -8.38 -0.79 -6.70
N VAL A 108 -7.97 -0.85 -5.44
CA VAL A 108 -7.27 0.24 -4.75
C VAL A 108 -5.93 -0.25 -4.20
N MET A 109 -4.98 0.68 -4.09
CA MET A 109 -3.66 0.47 -3.51
C MET A 109 -3.44 1.45 -2.36
N HIS A 110 -2.85 0.92 -1.28
CA HIS A 110 -2.55 1.64 -0.04
C HIS A 110 -1.34 2.58 -0.15
#